data_AF-A0A2V6PLN8-F1
#
_entry.id   AF-A0A2V6PLN8-F1
#
_cell.length_a   1.000
_cell.length_b   1.000
_cell.length_c   1.000
_cell.angle_alpha   90.00
_cell.angle_beta   90.00
_cell.angle_gamma   90.00
#
_symmetry.space_group_name_H-M   'P 1'
#
loop_
_entity.id
_entity.type
_entity.pdbx_description
1 polymer ?
#
loop_
_entity_poly.entity_id
_entity_poly.type
_entity_poly.pdbx_seq_one_letter_code
_entity_poly.pdbx_strand_id
1 'polypeptide(L)'
;MITFPVTIALALLAEHLVPLVLGPRWVGAVVFVQIVALRVLCGSLLSVPRASLLGRGHVTELLRLSFFGLAVCAIGWALGLAWGPIGIAWGSLAGIAALAVASVWIATSELGIAIRDWSRALVPAVVGAAAMALGIYAVLTWLRDVVPASESLIVVLALGVGVLTFGLALASLVVIPSSRRRLGIALSAAVLVLFAVDWALFEVAGLGERLRLEDATLARSKILLASRYRDARVLHLGDSRTVTGLDPVVVSATCECGPGYNAAFSAADPVLTSIVADRVLHVLSPRAVVIGVSQWWLQDRTEQNFGAARDIVPPWELGRLIGVPEVRDVLSSTIAAAWRVYRYRSELRTTLGLARPLPSESVDHRRGYLARPYEMRTAEATVERDAAFLKTLWFTPYAVVGRRSAALLELLEHLHDRQIRVLLVGLPLHPAVRGRVPVELARFGDALVRLATEGHASVDDLSADDSFAPHDFRDVVHLSVAGAEKLSRQVGARLRTVVTAADALQ
;
A
#
# COMPACT_ATOMS: atom_id res chain seq x y z
N MET A 1 -24.68 -23.80 -9.55
CA MET A 1 -24.41 -23.82 -8.09
C MET A 1 -23.74 -22.53 -7.61
N ILE A 2 -22.67 -22.03 -8.25
CA ILE A 2 -21.96 -20.81 -7.80
C ILE A 2 -22.79 -19.52 -7.96
N THR A 3 -23.71 -19.46 -8.92
CA THR A 3 -24.52 -18.25 -9.16
C THR A 3 -25.44 -17.89 -7.98
N PHE A 4 -25.91 -18.89 -7.21
CA PHE A 4 -26.79 -18.69 -6.07
C PHE A 4 -26.15 -17.83 -4.96
N PRO A 5 -25.03 -18.26 -4.35
CA PRO A 5 -24.39 -17.47 -3.29
C PRO A 5 -23.98 -16.08 -3.77
N VAL A 6 -23.46 -15.94 -4.99
CA VAL A 6 -23.00 -14.64 -5.53
C VAL A 6 -24.16 -13.66 -5.68
N THR A 7 -25.27 -14.09 -6.26
CA THR A 7 -26.44 -13.21 -6.46
C THR A 7 -27.11 -12.85 -5.15
N ILE A 8 -27.17 -13.77 -4.18
CA ILE A 8 -27.69 -13.48 -2.84
C ILE A 8 -26.77 -12.51 -2.09
N ALA A 9 -25.44 -12.70 -2.15
CA ALA A 9 -24.50 -11.72 -1.58
C ALA A 9 -24.71 -10.33 -2.18
N LEU A 10 -24.80 -10.26 -3.51
CA LEU A 10 -24.96 -9.00 -4.21
C LEU A 10 -26.26 -8.29 -3.81
N ALA A 11 -27.35 -9.03 -3.66
CA ALA A 11 -28.63 -8.46 -3.21
C ALA A 11 -28.54 -7.94 -1.76
N LEU A 12 -27.95 -8.71 -0.84
CA LEU A 12 -27.84 -8.32 0.57
C LEU A 12 -26.85 -7.17 0.78
N LEU A 13 -25.74 -7.17 0.04
CA LEU A 13 -24.70 -6.15 0.16
C LEU A 13 -24.98 -4.91 -0.70
N ALA A 14 -26.05 -4.88 -1.50
CA ALA A 14 -26.34 -3.80 -2.44
C ALA A 14 -26.36 -2.42 -1.76
N GLU A 15 -26.96 -2.32 -0.58
CA GLU A 15 -27.07 -1.07 0.20
C GLU A 15 -25.69 -0.49 0.55
N HIS A 16 -24.69 -1.33 0.77
CA HIS A 16 -23.33 -0.92 1.10
C HIS A 16 -22.44 -0.81 -0.14
N LEU A 17 -22.59 -1.72 -1.10
CA LEU A 17 -21.78 -1.77 -2.32
C LEU A 17 -22.06 -0.61 -3.26
N VAL A 18 -23.32 -0.19 -3.40
CA VAL A 18 -23.68 0.87 -4.35
C VAL A 18 -23.05 2.22 -3.93
N PRO A 19 -23.18 2.70 -2.68
CA PRO A 19 -22.52 3.92 -2.25
C PRO A 19 -20.98 3.80 -2.25
N LEU A 20 -20.45 2.62 -1.95
CA LEU A 20 -19.02 2.37 -1.91
C LEU A 20 -18.38 2.43 -3.32
N VAL A 21 -19.03 1.81 -4.32
CA VAL A 21 -18.49 1.67 -5.67
C VAL A 21 -18.91 2.82 -6.59
N LEU A 22 -20.19 3.19 -6.56
CA LEU A 22 -20.76 4.22 -7.45
C LEU A 22 -20.81 5.60 -6.79
N GLY A 23 -20.76 5.67 -5.46
CA GLY A 23 -20.83 6.91 -4.69
C GLY A 23 -22.23 7.20 -4.14
N PRO A 24 -22.36 8.13 -3.16
CA PRO A 24 -23.62 8.39 -2.44
C PRO A 24 -24.79 8.86 -3.32
N ARG A 25 -24.51 9.46 -4.49
CA ARG A 25 -25.57 9.91 -5.43
C ARG A 25 -26.36 8.77 -6.05
N TRP A 26 -25.84 7.54 -6.00
CA TRP A 26 -26.43 6.36 -6.62
C TRP A 26 -27.20 5.48 -5.65
N VAL A 27 -27.46 5.92 -4.41
CA VAL A 27 -28.23 5.14 -3.42
C VAL A 27 -29.59 4.68 -3.97
N GLY A 28 -30.24 5.48 -4.84
CA GLY A 28 -31.47 5.06 -5.52
C GLY A 28 -31.35 3.80 -6.40
N ALA A 29 -30.14 3.42 -6.81
CA ALA A 29 -29.88 2.21 -7.60
C ALA A 29 -29.83 0.93 -6.75
N VAL A 30 -29.83 1.01 -5.41
CA VAL A 30 -29.76 -0.16 -4.52
C VAL A 30 -30.88 -1.16 -4.82
N VAL A 31 -32.13 -0.69 -4.88
CA VAL A 31 -33.30 -1.53 -5.18
C VAL A 31 -33.18 -2.16 -6.57
N PHE A 32 -32.65 -1.41 -7.54
CA PHE A 32 -32.45 -1.93 -8.89
C PHE A 32 -31.43 -3.07 -8.92
N VAL A 33 -30.28 -2.91 -8.24
CA VAL A 33 -29.25 -3.96 -8.12
C VAL A 33 -29.82 -5.22 -7.43
N GLN A 34 -30.62 -5.05 -6.39
CA GLN A 34 -31.28 -6.17 -5.69
C GLN A 34 -32.19 -6.96 -6.62
N ILE A 35 -33.06 -6.29 -7.37
CA ILE A 35 -33.98 -6.94 -8.32
C ILE A 35 -33.21 -7.64 -9.44
N VAL A 36 -32.17 -6.99 -9.98
CA VAL A 36 -31.33 -7.58 -11.03
C VAL A 36 -30.57 -8.81 -10.52
N ALA A 37 -30.05 -8.79 -9.29
CA ALA A 37 -29.41 -9.94 -8.69
C ALA A 37 -30.37 -11.14 -8.57
N LEU A 38 -31.60 -10.91 -8.13
CA LEU A 38 -32.65 -11.94 -8.11
C LEU A 38 -33.04 -12.42 -9.52
N ARG A 39 -33.06 -11.53 -10.50
CA ARG A 39 -33.31 -11.89 -11.91
C ARG A 39 -32.22 -12.84 -12.41
N VAL A 40 -30.96 -12.56 -12.11
CA VAL A 40 -29.82 -13.43 -12.46
C VAL A 40 -29.93 -14.78 -11.75
N LEU A 41 -30.34 -14.80 -10.48
CA LEU A 41 -30.59 -16.03 -9.73
C LEU A 41 -31.62 -16.92 -10.45
N CYS A 42 -32.79 -16.38 -10.79
CA CYS A 42 -33.82 -17.10 -11.54
C CYS A 42 -33.34 -17.50 -12.93
N GLY A 43 -32.62 -16.62 -13.63
CA GLY A 43 -32.04 -16.92 -14.95
C GLY A 43 -31.05 -18.08 -14.93
N SER A 44 -30.31 -18.26 -13.83
CA SER A 44 -29.38 -19.39 -13.69
C SER A 44 -30.07 -20.76 -13.76
N LEU A 45 -31.34 -20.84 -13.34
CA LEU A 45 -32.16 -22.05 -13.41
C LEU A 45 -32.51 -22.46 -14.84
N LEU A 46 -32.38 -21.56 -15.83
CA LEU A 46 -32.66 -21.85 -17.23
C LEU A 46 -31.53 -22.59 -17.95
N SER A 47 -30.30 -22.43 -17.47
CA SER A 47 -29.11 -22.88 -18.19
C SER A 47 -29.07 -24.40 -18.38
N VAL A 48 -29.33 -25.16 -17.32
CA VAL A 48 -29.30 -26.63 -17.35
C VAL A 48 -30.46 -27.21 -18.17
N PRO A 49 -31.75 -26.88 -17.90
CA PRO A 49 -32.86 -27.36 -18.71
C PRO A 49 -32.69 -27.10 -20.21
N ARG A 50 -32.23 -25.90 -20.58
CA ARG A 50 -32.05 -25.53 -22.00
C ARG A 50 -30.93 -26.33 -22.66
N ALA A 51 -29.79 -26.48 -21.98
CA ALA A 51 -28.69 -27.29 -22.48
C ALA A 51 -29.11 -28.77 -22.64
N SER A 52 -29.90 -29.30 -21.70
CA SER A 52 -30.40 -30.68 -21.75
C SER A 52 -31.40 -30.91 -22.90
N LEU A 53 -32.34 -29.99 -23.11
CA LEU A 53 -33.29 -30.04 -24.23
C LEU A 53 -32.56 -29.96 -25.58
N LEU A 54 -31.58 -29.05 -25.69
CA LEU A 54 -30.78 -28.88 -26.90
C LEU A 54 -29.99 -30.15 -27.22
N GLY A 55 -29.33 -30.74 -26.20
CA GLY A 55 -28.54 -31.96 -26.36
C GLY A 55 -29.35 -33.19 -26.79
N ARG A 56 -30.67 -33.17 -26.61
CA ARG A 56 -31.58 -34.22 -27.08
C ARG A 56 -32.33 -33.90 -28.36
N GLY A 57 -32.03 -32.75 -28.99
CA GLY A 57 -32.66 -32.36 -30.26
C GLY A 57 -34.06 -31.75 -30.13
N HIS A 58 -34.50 -31.37 -28.93
CA HIS A 58 -35.79 -30.70 -28.68
C HIS A 58 -35.73 -29.20 -29.04
N VAL A 59 -35.35 -28.88 -30.28
CA VAL A 59 -35.17 -27.51 -30.77
C VAL A 59 -36.51 -26.77 -30.87
N THR A 60 -37.58 -27.47 -31.22
CA THR A 60 -38.93 -26.91 -31.31
C THR A 60 -39.45 -26.44 -29.95
N GLU A 61 -39.21 -27.22 -28.90
CA GLU A 61 -39.57 -26.89 -27.52
C GLU A 61 -38.77 -25.69 -27.03
N LEU A 62 -37.47 -25.61 -27.36
CA LEU A 62 -36.64 -24.45 -27.06
C LEU A 62 -37.11 -23.18 -27.78
N LEU A 63 -37.54 -23.30 -29.03
CA LEU A 63 -38.10 -22.18 -29.79
C LEU A 63 -39.42 -21.70 -29.16
N ARG A 64 -40.33 -22.62 -28.82
CA ARG A 64 -41.58 -22.31 -28.10
C ARG A 64 -41.31 -21.63 -26.76
N LEU A 65 -40.35 -22.15 -25.99
CA LEU A 65 -39.91 -21.57 -24.72
C LEU A 65 -39.33 -20.15 -24.92
N SER A 66 -38.60 -19.91 -26.02
CA SER A 66 -38.05 -18.61 -26.34
C SER A 66 -39.14 -17.59 -26.68
N PHE A 67 -40.13 -17.98 -27.50
CA PHE A 67 -41.30 -17.14 -27.79
C PHE A 67 -42.14 -16.86 -26.54
N PHE A 68 -42.36 -17.87 -25.70
CA PHE A 68 -43.01 -17.69 -24.41
C PHE A 68 -42.24 -16.70 -23.53
N GLY A 69 -40.92 -16.87 -23.40
CA GLY A 69 -40.07 -15.96 -22.64
C GLY A 69 -40.10 -14.53 -23.16
N LEU A 70 -40.10 -14.35 -24.48
CA LEU A 70 -40.22 -13.03 -25.12
C LEU A 70 -41.57 -12.38 -24.78
N ALA A 71 -42.67 -13.13 -24.92
CA ALA A 71 -44.01 -12.64 -24.63
C ALA A 71 -44.16 -12.24 -23.15
N VAL A 72 -43.75 -13.10 -22.22
CA VAL A 72 -43.86 -12.79 -20.78
C VAL A 72 -42.95 -11.62 -20.39
N CYS A 73 -41.72 -11.54 -20.94
CA CYS A 73 -40.85 -10.38 -20.68
C CYS A 73 -41.43 -9.09 -21.25
N ALA A 74 -41.98 -9.11 -22.48
CA ALA A 74 -42.59 -7.94 -23.09
C ALA A 74 -43.82 -7.47 -22.30
N ILE A 75 -44.70 -8.38 -21.88
CA ILE A 75 -45.84 -8.07 -21.02
C ILE A 75 -45.36 -7.52 -19.67
N GLY A 76 -44.36 -8.17 -19.05
CA GLY A 76 -43.77 -7.73 -17.80
C GLY A 76 -43.20 -6.31 -17.89
N TRP A 77 -42.47 -6.00 -18.96
CA TRP A 77 -41.95 -4.64 -19.20
C TRP A 77 -43.07 -3.63 -19.47
N ALA A 78 -44.06 -3.99 -20.29
CA ALA A 78 -45.20 -3.13 -20.60
C ALA A 78 -45.98 -2.74 -19.33
N LEU A 79 -46.25 -3.70 -18.45
CA LEU A 79 -46.85 -3.43 -17.14
C LEU A 79 -45.88 -2.60 -16.28
N GLY A 80 -44.61 -2.98 -16.24
CA GLY A 80 -43.57 -2.33 -15.46
C GLY A 80 -43.34 -0.85 -15.78
N LEU A 81 -43.61 -0.43 -17.02
CA LEU A 81 -43.44 0.97 -17.46
C LEU A 81 -44.20 1.97 -16.58
N ALA A 82 -45.36 1.58 -16.03
CA ALA A 82 -46.16 2.43 -15.14
C ALA A 82 -45.42 2.82 -13.85
N TRP A 83 -44.42 2.04 -13.43
CA TRP A 83 -43.60 2.29 -12.24
C TRP A 83 -42.13 2.63 -12.60
N GLY A 84 -41.89 3.07 -13.84
CA GLY A 84 -40.57 3.48 -14.31
C GLY A 84 -39.54 2.34 -14.32
N PRO A 85 -38.23 2.65 -14.20
CA PRO A 85 -37.16 1.66 -14.32
C PRO A 85 -37.24 0.50 -13.30
N ILE A 86 -37.73 0.77 -12.08
CA ILE A 86 -37.89 -0.26 -11.04
C ILE A 86 -39.03 -1.21 -11.42
N GLY A 87 -40.15 -0.69 -11.94
CA GLY A 87 -41.24 -1.52 -12.45
C GLY A 87 -40.80 -2.41 -13.60
N ILE A 88 -40.03 -1.87 -14.56
CA ILE A 88 -39.45 -2.65 -15.65
C ILE A 88 -38.56 -3.78 -15.08
N ALA A 89 -37.72 -3.49 -14.08
CA ALA A 89 -36.88 -4.50 -13.44
C ALA A 89 -37.71 -5.63 -12.80
N TRP A 90 -38.77 -5.31 -12.06
CA TRP A 90 -39.70 -6.30 -11.50
C TRP A 90 -40.43 -7.11 -12.56
N GLY A 91 -40.97 -6.45 -13.59
CA GLY A 91 -41.61 -7.14 -14.72
C GLY A 91 -40.65 -8.10 -15.41
N SER A 92 -39.39 -7.70 -15.54
CA SER A 92 -38.32 -8.54 -16.08
C SER A 92 -38.01 -9.75 -15.17
N LEU A 93 -38.01 -9.56 -13.84
CA LEU A 93 -37.80 -10.63 -12.86
C LEU A 93 -38.96 -11.63 -12.89
N ALA A 94 -40.20 -11.15 -12.90
CA ALA A 94 -41.39 -12.00 -13.03
C ALA A 94 -41.33 -12.83 -14.33
N GLY A 95 -40.95 -12.19 -15.44
CA GLY A 95 -40.81 -12.88 -16.72
C GLY A 95 -39.74 -13.98 -16.72
N ILE A 96 -38.56 -13.70 -16.16
CA ILE A 96 -37.50 -14.73 -16.09
C ILE A 96 -37.87 -15.86 -15.11
N ALA A 97 -38.59 -15.55 -14.02
CA ALA A 97 -39.04 -16.54 -13.06
C ALA A 97 -40.09 -17.47 -13.66
N ALA A 98 -41.09 -16.93 -14.35
CA ALA A 98 -42.08 -17.71 -15.09
C ALA A 98 -41.42 -18.60 -16.15
N LEU A 99 -40.45 -18.06 -16.87
CA LEU A 99 -39.67 -18.80 -17.86
C LEU A 99 -38.85 -19.93 -17.22
N ALA A 100 -38.26 -19.70 -16.05
CA ALA A 100 -37.52 -20.72 -15.30
C ALA A 100 -38.43 -21.89 -14.91
N VAL A 101 -39.61 -21.60 -14.36
CA VAL A 101 -40.61 -22.63 -14.01
C VAL A 101 -41.04 -23.41 -15.25
N ALA A 102 -41.41 -22.73 -16.34
CA ALA A 102 -41.82 -23.38 -17.58
C ALA A 102 -40.70 -24.25 -18.17
N SER A 103 -39.46 -23.75 -18.16
CA SER A 103 -38.31 -24.47 -18.70
C SER A 103 -38.00 -25.74 -17.90
N VAL A 104 -38.10 -25.67 -16.56
CA VAL A 104 -37.89 -26.82 -15.68
C VAL A 104 -39.00 -27.83 -15.90
N TRP A 105 -40.26 -27.38 -15.94
CA TRP A 105 -41.41 -28.24 -16.18
C TRP A 105 -41.27 -29.04 -17.49
N ILE A 106 -41.01 -28.35 -18.61
CA ILE A 106 -40.84 -28.98 -19.92
C ILE A 106 -39.62 -29.92 -19.91
N ALA A 107 -38.49 -29.50 -19.36
CA ALA A 107 -37.33 -30.39 -19.29
C ALA A 107 -37.61 -31.63 -18.44
N THR A 108 -38.32 -31.51 -17.31
CA THR A 108 -38.65 -32.68 -16.49
C THR A 108 -39.62 -33.63 -17.19
N SER A 109 -40.60 -33.12 -17.94
CA SER A 109 -41.54 -33.95 -18.70
C SER A 109 -40.86 -34.66 -19.88
N GLU A 110 -40.06 -33.95 -20.67
CA GLU A 110 -39.38 -34.51 -21.85
C GLU A 110 -38.23 -35.45 -21.48
N LEU A 111 -37.55 -35.20 -20.36
CA LEU A 111 -36.40 -36.00 -19.94
C LEU A 111 -36.77 -37.20 -19.05
N GLY A 112 -38.04 -37.29 -18.62
CA GLY A 112 -38.51 -38.32 -17.69
C GLY A 112 -37.92 -38.18 -16.27
N ILE A 113 -37.45 -36.99 -15.90
CA ILE A 113 -36.89 -36.73 -14.57
C ILE A 113 -38.00 -36.25 -13.65
N ALA A 114 -38.18 -36.91 -12.50
CA ALA A 114 -39.14 -36.43 -11.52
C ALA A 114 -38.74 -35.04 -11.00
N ILE A 115 -39.71 -34.12 -10.89
CA ILE A 115 -39.49 -32.77 -10.34
C ILE A 115 -38.85 -32.79 -8.95
N ARG A 116 -39.16 -33.84 -8.17
CA ARG A 116 -38.55 -34.10 -6.87
C ARG A 116 -37.04 -34.28 -6.96
N ASP A 117 -36.53 -35.01 -7.94
CA ASP A 117 -35.10 -35.26 -8.06
C ASP A 117 -34.36 -34.02 -8.56
N TRP A 118 -35.00 -33.23 -9.44
CA TRP A 118 -34.51 -31.91 -9.82
C TRP A 118 -34.42 -30.96 -8.61
N SER A 119 -35.47 -30.89 -7.78
CA SER A 119 -35.47 -30.07 -6.57
C SER A 119 -34.42 -30.52 -5.54
N ARG A 120 -34.22 -31.84 -5.36
CA ARG A 120 -33.17 -32.40 -4.50
C ARG A 120 -31.77 -31.99 -4.96
N ALA A 121 -31.53 -31.92 -6.27
CA ALA A 121 -30.25 -31.48 -6.82
C ALA A 121 -29.93 -30.00 -6.50
N LEU A 122 -30.96 -29.18 -6.24
CA LEU A 122 -30.77 -27.78 -5.85
C LEU A 122 -30.49 -27.58 -4.36
N VAL A 123 -30.84 -28.54 -3.51
CA VAL A 123 -30.73 -28.42 -2.05
C VAL A 123 -29.36 -27.94 -1.59
N PRO A 124 -28.21 -28.50 -2.05
CA PRO A 124 -26.91 -28.05 -1.57
C PRO A 124 -26.60 -26.58 -1.93
N ALA A 125 -27.05 -26.12 -3.10
CA ALA A 125 -26.86 -24.73 -3.52
C ALA A 125 -27.76 -23.78 -2.72
N VAL A 126 -29.02 -24.15 -2.50
CA VAL A 126 -29.99 -23.35 -1.72
C VAL A 126 -29.55 -23.25 -0.27
N VAL A 127 -29.23 -24.38 0.39
CA VAL A 127 -28.81 -24.39 1.79
C VAL A 127 -27.47 -23.67 1.96
N GLY A 128 -26.51 -23.89 1.06
CA GLY A 128 -25.24 -23.16 1.09
C GLY A 128 -25.43 -21.65 0.96
N ALA A 129 -26.26 -21.21 0.01
CA ALA A 129 -26.51 -19.79 -0.19
C ALA A 129 -27.33 -19.17 0.95
N ALA A 130 -28.23 -19.93 1.59
CA ALA A 130 -28.92 -19.52 2.81
C ALA A 130 -27.97 -19.38 4.00
N ALA A 131 -27.04 -20.31 4.19
CA ALA A 131 -26.01 -20.20 5.23
C ALA A 131 -25.12 -18.96 5.01
N MET A 132 -24.74 -18.69 3.76
CA MET A 132 -24.03 -17.47 3.38
C MET A 132 -24.82 -16.20 3.66
N ALA A 133 -26.09 -16.18 3.28
CA ALA A 133 -26.99 -15.07 3.55
C ALA A 133 -27.06 -14.76 5.04
N LEU A 134 -27.19 -15.81 5.86
CA LEU A 134 -27.24 -15.69 7.32
C LEU A 134 -25.91 -15.17 7.88
N GLY A 135 -24.77 -15.64 7.37
CA GLY A 135 -23.45 -15.16 7.75
C GLY A 135 -23.24 -13.68 7.42
N ILE A 136 -23.60 -13.26 6.21
CA ILE A 136 -23.58 -11.85 5.79
C ILE A 136 -24.49 -11.02 6.69
N TYR A 137 -25.74 -11.45 6.87
CA TYR A 137 -26.73 -10.75 7.67
C TYR A 137 -26.28 -10.58 9.13
N ALA A 138 -25.70 -11.62 9.74
CA ALA A 138 -25.15 -11.55 11.09
C ALA A 138 -24.03 -10.51 11.21
N VAL A 139 -23.16 -10.38 10.20
CA VAL A 139 -22.12 -9.34 10.19
C VAL A 139 -22.75 -7.95 10.05
N LEU A 140 -23.68 -7.77 9.11
CA LEU A 140 -24.30 -6.48 8.82
C LEU A 140 -25.15 -5.95 9.99
N THR A 141 -25.77 -6.83 10.76
CA THR A 141 -26.67 -6.45 11.86
C THR A 141 -26.01 -6.50 13.23
N TRP A 142 -25.28 -7.57 13.57
CA TRP A 142 -24.75 -7.73 14.94
C TRP A 142 -23.33 -7.19 15.06
N LEU A 143 -22.45 -7.52 14.11
CA LEU A 143 -21.05 -7.13 14.22
C LEU A 143 -20.86 -5.62 14.03
N ARG A 144 -21.70 -5.00 13.19
CA ARG A 144 -21.71 -3.55 12.93
C ARG A 144 -21.93 -2.72 14.20
N ASP A 145 -22.80 -3.16 15.09
CA ASP A 145 -23.11 -2.43 16.33
C ASP A 145 -22.02 -2.61 17.40
N VAL A 146 -21.28 -3.72 17.34
CA VAL A 146 -20.23 -4.06 18.32
C VAL A 146 -18.86 -3.48 17.93
N VAL A 147 -18.57 -3.43 16.63
CA VAL A 147 -17.26 -3.03 16.12
C VAL A 147 -17.40 -1.70 15.37
N PRO A 148 -16.85 -0.59 15.90
CA PRO A 148 -16.81 0.68 15.17
C PRO A 148 -15.82 0.57 14.00
N ALA A 149 -16.32 0.07 12.87
CA ALA A 149 -15.56 -0.18 11.65
C ALA A 149 -16.08 0.70 10.51
N SER A 150 -15.18 1.06 9.58
CA SER A 150 -15.58 1.70 8.32
C SER A 150 -16.49 0.79 7.50
N GLU A 151 -17.45 1.35 6.76
CA GLU A 151 -18.37 0.61 5.87
C GLU A 151 -17.65 -0.37 4.94
N SER A 152 -16.53 0.01 4.35
CA SER A 152 -15.74 -0.87 3.46
C SER A 152 -15.25 -2.12 4.18
N LEU A 153 -14.82 -1.98 5.45
CA LEU A 153 -14.37 -3.11 6.26
C LEU A 153 -15.54 -4.03 6.62
N ILE A 154 -16.72 -3.48 6.92
CA ILE A 154 -17.93 -4.26 7.21
C ILE A 154 -18.33 -5.09 5.98
N VAL A 155 -18.32 -4.51 4.79
CA VAL A 155 -18.61 -5.24 3.53
C VAL A 155 -17.62 -6.38 3.30
N VAL A 156 -16.32 -6.11 3.51
CA VAL A 156 -15.27 -7.13 3.35
C VAL A 156 -15.43 -8.26 4.37
N LEU A 157 -15.71 -7.94 5.64
CA LEU A 157 -15.98 -8.93 6.68
C LEU A 157 -17.24 -9.75 6.37
N ALA A 158 -18.31 -9.09 5.93
CA ALA A 158 -19.55 -9.75 5.57
C ALA A 158 -19.34 -10.73 4.42
N LEU A 159 -18.61 -10.31 3.37
CA LEU A 159 -18.27 -11.17 2.24
C LEU A 159 -17.39 -12.35 2.68
N GLY A 160 -16.38 -12.11 3.52
CA GLY A 160 -15.50 -13.14 4.06
C GLY A 160 -16.25 -14.20 4.87
N VAL A 161 -17.11 -13.77 5.80
CA VAL A 161 -17.97 -14.67 6.59
C VAL A 161 -18.97 -15.40 5.69
N GLY A 162 -19.54 -14.72 4.69
CA GLY A 162 -20.43 -15.33 3.71
C GLY A 162 -19.77 -16.45 2.91
N VAL A 163 -18.57 -16.22 2.38
CA VAL A 163 -17.81 -17.24 1.63
C VAL A 163 -17.43 -18.42 2.53
N LEU A 164 -17.02 -18.15 3.78
CA LEU A 164 -16.68 -19.19 4.74
C LEU A 164 -17.89 -20.07 5.09
N THR A 165 -19.02 -19.45 5.41
CA THR A 165 -20.28 -20.15 5.75
C THR A 165 -20.82 -20.93 4.56
N PHE A 166 -20.74 -20.39 3.32
CA PHE A 166 -21.04 -21.14 2.10
C PHE A 166 -20.16 -22.38 1.96
N GLY A 167 -18.84 -22.22 2.09
CA GLY A 167 -17.86 -23.29 1.92
C GLY A 167 -18.07 -24.42 2.94
N LEU A 168 -18.34 -24.07 4.21
CA LEU A 168 -18.63 -25.03 5.27
C LEU A 168 -19.95 -25.77 5.03
N ALA A 169 -21.02 -25.05 4.67
CA ALA A 169 -22.31 -25.65 4.37
C ALA A 169 -22.21 -26.60 3.17
N LEU A 170 -21.56 -26.17 2.08
CA LEU A 170 -21.35 -27.00 0.90
C LEU A 170 -20.49 -28.24 1.22
N ALA A 171 -19.42 -28.10 2.00
CA ALA A 171 -18.57 -29.21 2.41
C ALA A 171 -19.30 -30.24 3.30
N SER A 172 -20.31 -29.79 4.06
CA SER A 172 -21.15 -30.67 4.88
C SER A 172 -22.20 -31.43 4.07
N LEU A 173 -22.72 -30.82 3.00
CA LEU A 173 -23.82 -31.36 2.19
C LEU A 173 -23.36 -32.20 1.00
N VAL A 174 -22.18 -31.91 0.45
CA VAL A 174 -21.62 -32.71 -0.63
C VAL A 174 -20.86 -33.87 -0.01
N VAL A 175 -21.40 -35.08 -0.18
CA VAL A 175 -20.75 -36.35 0.20
C VAL A 175 -19.53 -36.57 -0.72
N ILE A 176 -18.43 -35.86 -0.43
CA ILE A 176 -17.14 -36.10 -1.08
C ILE A 176 -16.40 -37.15 -0.23
N PRO A 177 -16.09 -38.33 -0.79
CA PRO A 177 -15.58 -39.48 -0.03
C PRO A 177 -14.17 -39.32 0.57
N SER A 178 -13.53 -38.14 0.50
CA SER A 178 -12.24 -37.89 1.17
C SER A 178 -12.24 -36.60 1.99
N SER A 179 -11.90 -36.71 3.28
CA SER A 179 -11.72 -35.61 4.22
C SER A 179 -10.66 -34.60 3.76
N ARG A 180 -9.62 -35.06 3.06
CA ARG A 180 -8.54 -34.22 2.51
C ARG A 180 -9.03 -33.22 1.45
N ARG A 181 -10.00 -33.60 0.61
CA ARG A 181 -10.57 -32.68 -0.40
C ARG A 181 -11.43 -31.59 0.23
N ARG A 182 -12.15 -31.90 1.30
CA ARG A 182 -12.95 -30.91 2.05
C ARG A 182 -12.07 -29.85 2.70
N LEU A 183 -10.97 -30.28 3.34
CA LEU A 183 -9.99 -29.37 3.91
C LEU A 183 -9.32 -28.51 2.83
N GLY A 184 -8.97 -29.10 1.68
CA GLY A 184 -8.38 -28.36 0.56
C GLY A 184 -9.28 -27.25 0.01
N ILE A 185 -10.59 -27.51 -0.16
CA ILE A 185 -11.55 -26.50 -0.62
C ILE A 185 -11.71 -25.38 0.42
N ALA A 186 -11.84 -25.73 1.71
CA ALA A 186 -11.97 -24.75 2.77
C ALA A 186 -10.72 -23.86 2.90
N LEU A 187 -9.52 -24.45 2.85
CA LEU A 187 -8.26 -23.71 2.85
C LEU A 187 -8.13 -22.81 1.62
N SER A 188 -8.50 -23.31 0.44
CA SER A 188 -8.46 -22.51 -0.79
C SER A 188 -9.41 -21.32 -0.72
N ALA A 189 -10.63 -21.52 -0.21
CA ALA A 189 -11.59 -20.45 0.01
C ALA A 189 -11.08 -19.42 1.02
N ALA A 190 -10.48 -19.86 2.13
CA ALA A 190 -9.89 -18.98 3.13
C ALA A 190 -8.74 -18.13 2.53
N VAL A 191 -7.83 -18.75 1.77
CA VAL A 191 -6.74 -18.04 1.08
C VAL A 191 -7.29 -17.02 0.10
N LEU A 192 -8.31 -17.38 -0.69
CA LEU A 192 -8.91 -16.50 -1.68
C LEU A 192 -9.61 -15.29 -1.03
N VAL A 193 -10.24 -15.49 0.14
CA VAL A 193 -10.79 -14.40 0.98
C VAL A 193 -9.67 -13.48 1.47
N LEU A 194 -8.56 -14.02 1.99
CA LEU A 194 -7.45 -13.19 2.48
C LEU A 194 -6.80 -12.36 1.36
N PHE A 195 -6.69 -12.91 0.14
CA PHE A 195 -6.25 -12.16 -1.04
C PHE A 195 -7.26 -11.11 -1.50
N ALA A 196 -8.56 -11.41 -1.46
CA ALA A 196 -9.59 -10.44 -1.80
C ALA A 196 -9.63 -9.27 -0.81
N VAL A 197 -9.46 -9.55 0.49
CA VAL A 197 -9.31 -8.54 1.55
C VAL A 197 -8.09 -7.66 1.28
N ASP A 198 -6.95 -8.27 0.94
CA ASP A 198 -5.73 -7.54 0.58
C ASP A 198 -5.93 -6.60 -0.61
N TRP A 199 -6.48 -7.14 -1.70
CA TRP A 199 -6.76 -6.37 -2.90
C TRP A 199 -7.70 -5.20 -2.60
N ALA A 200 -8.82 -5.45 -1.91
CA ALA A 200 -9.82 -4.43 -1.61
C ALA A 200 -9.25 -3.31 -0.74
N LEU A 201 -8.42 -3.65 0.25
CA LEU A 201 -7.79 -2.66 1.12
C LEU A 201 -6.77 -1.80 0.38
N PHE A 202 -5.90 -2.39 -0.43
CA PHE A 202 -4.76 -1.63 -0.99
C PHE A 202 -5.01 -1.02 -2.37
N GLU A 203 -5.74 -1.70 -3.26
CA GLU A 203 -6.00 -1.19 -4.62
C GLU A 203 -7.29 -0.36 -4.69
N VAL A 204 -8.39 -0.88 -4.15
CA VAL A 204 -9.72 -0.29 -4.37
C VAL A 204 -9.97 0.89 -3.42
N ALA A 205 -9.60 0.75 -2.15
CA ALA A 205 -9.85 1.80 -1.17
C ALA A 205 -8.80 2.93 -1.19
N GLY A 206 -7.73 2.79 -1.98
CA GLY A 206 -6.57 3.68 -1.93
C GLY A 206 -6.00 3.79 -0.51
N LEU A 207 -6.19 2.76 0.33
CA LEU A 207 -5.89 2.85 1.76
C LEU A 207 -4.40 3.11 2.00
N GLY A 208 -3.51 2.63 1.12
CA GLY A 208 -2.07 2.94 1.17
C GLY A 208 -1.79 4.45 1.22
N GLU A 209 -2.57 5.25 0.48
CA GLU A 209 -2.47 6.72 0.48
C GLU A 209 -3.08 7.36 1.74
N ARG A 210 -3.88 6.63 2.50
CA ARG A 210 -4.56 7.09 3.72
C ARG A 210 -4.03 6.48 5.02
N LEU A 211 -3.11 5.50 4.93
CA LEU A 211 -2.51 4.87 6.09
C LEU A 211 -1.88 5.93 7.00
N ARG A 212 -2.28 5.96 8.26
CA ARG A 212 -1.56 6.71 9.28
C ARG A 212 -0.24 6.01 9.52
N LEU A 213 0.84 6.71 9.25
CA LEU A 213 2.18 6.19 9.46
C LEU A 213 2.54 6.43 10.91
N GLU A 214 2.92 5.35 11.58
CA GLU A 214 3.29 5.35 12.99
C GLU A 214 4.61 6.08 13.23
N ASP A 215 5.53 5.96 12.26
CA ASP A 215 6.82 6.66 12.27
C ASP A 215 7.27 6.99 10.84
N ALA A 216 7.29 8.27 10.48
CA ALA A 216 7.77 8.73 9.18
C ALA A 216 9.29 8.69 9.03
N THR A 217 10.04 8.31 10.07
CA THR A 217 11.50 8.13 9.99
C THR A 217 11.91 6.76 9.48
N LEU A 218 10.97 5.82 9.35
CA LEU A 218 11.21 4.50 8.78
C LEU A 218 11.25 4.55 7.25
N ALA A 219 12.17 3.79 6.65
CA ALA A 219 12.35 3.74 5.20
C ALA A 219 11.05 3.31 4.46
N ARG A 220 10.33 2.30 4.98
CA ARG A 220 9.05 1.86 4.40
C ARG A 220 7.99 2.97 4.40
N SER A 221 7.94 3.77 5.46
CA SER A 221 7.03 4.91 5.58
C SER A 221 7.35 5.98 4.54
N LYS A 222 8.64 6.23 4.26
CA LYS A 222 9.07 7.15 3.20
C LYS A 222 8.66 6.70 1.81
N ILE A 223 8.78 5.40 1.52
CA ILE A 223 8.36 4.86 0.22
C ILE A 223 6.84 5.02 0.05
N LEU A 224 6.05 4.73 1.09
CA LEU A 224 4.61 4.93 1.07
C LEU A 224 4.22 6.41 0.90
N LEU A 225 4.85 7.31 1.65
CA LEU A 225 4.58 8.75 1.55
C LEU A 225 4.91 9.33 0.19
N ALA A 226 5.91 8.80 -0.53
CA ALA A 226 6.26 9.27 -1.86
C ALA A 226 5.05 9.24 -2.82
N SER A 227 4.18 8.24 -2.71
CA SER A 227 2.96 8.14 -3.53
C SER A 227 1.98 9.30 -3.35
N ARG A 228 2.05 10.01 -2.22
CA ARG A 228 1.23 11.19 -1.90
C ARG A 228 1.80 12.49 -2.47
N TYR A 229 3.07 12.49 -2.88
CA TYR A 229 3.81 13.67 -3.31
C TYR A 229 4.39 13.48 -4.72
N ARG A 230 3.59 12.95 -5.65
CA ARG A 230 3.99 12.71 -7.06
C ARG A 230 4.40 13.97 -7.81
N ASP A 231 4.06 15.14 -7.28
CA ASP A 231 4.44 16.45 -7.80
C ASP A 231 5.87 16.87 -7.40
N ALA A 232 6.56 16.09 -6.57
CA ALA A 232 7.91 16.40 -6.12
C ALA A 232 8.90 16.47 -7.28
N ARG A 233 9.56 17.63 -7.41
CA ARG A 233 10.64 17.92 -8.36
C ARG A 233 12.02 17.85 -7.73
N VAL A 234 12.10 17.93 -6.40
CA VAL A 234 13.33 17.76 -5.64
C VAL A 234 13.17 16.60 -4.68
N LEU A 235 14.12 15.67 -4.69
CA LEU A 235 14.15 14.53 -3.78
C LEU A 235 15.32 14.67 -2.81
N HIS A 236 15.09 14.55 -1.51
CA HIS A 236 16.15 14.54 -0.50
C HIS A 236 16.37 13.12 0.01
N LEU A 237 17.62 12.68 -0.01
CA LEU A 237 18.09 11.37 0.43
C LEU A 237 19.17 11.56 1.51
N GLY A 238 19.27 10.63 2.44
CA GLY A 238 20.16 10.78 3.58
C GLY A 238 19.76 9.94 4.79
N ASP A 239 20.47 10.16 5.89
CA ASP A 239 20.15 9.56 7.19
C ASP A 239 19.27 10.47 8.08
N SER A 240 19.23 10.19 9.38
CA SER A 240 18.46 10.97 10.38
C SER A 240 18.81 12.46 10.39
N ARG A 241 20.02 12.85 9.99
CA ARG A 241 20.42 14.26 9.90
C ARG A 241 19.80 14.94 8.70
N THR A 242 19.59 14.23 7.60
CA THR A 242 18.81 14.75 6.47
C THR A 242 17.32 14.78 6.80
N VAL A 243 16.80 13.75 7.47
CA VAL A 243 15.38 13.68 7.90
C VAL A 243 14.97 14.91 8.71
N THR A 244 15.87 15.37 9.59
CA THR A 244 15.58 16.45 10.55
C THR A 244 16.26 17.78 10.23
N GLY A 245 17.27 17.79 9.36
CA GLY A 245 18.05 18.97 9.00
C GLY A 245 17.67 19.63 7.68
N LEU A 246 16.99 18.93 6.78
CA LEU A 246 16.58 19.47 5.47
C LEU A 246 15.05 19.51 5.33
N ASP A 247 14.50 20.72 5.46
CA ASP A 247 13.09 20.98 5.20
C ASP A 247 12.88 21.20 3.68
N PRO A 248 12.20 20.27 2.99
CA PRO A 248 12.00 20.35 1.54
C PRO A 248 11.19 21.59 1.15
N VAL A 249 10.32 22.12 2.02
CA VAL A 249 9.54 23.33 1.74
C VAL A 249 10.46 24.54 1.68
N VAL A 250 11.38 24.67 2.63
CA VAL A 250 12.34 25.78 2.69
C VAL A 250 13.36 25.69 1.55
N VAL A 251 13.88 24.49 1.25
CA VAL A 251 14.77 24.29 0.10
C VAL A 251 14.05 24.67 -1.20
N SER A 252 12.84 24.15 -1.43
CA SER A 252 12.04 24.45 -2.62
C SER A 252 11.72 25.93 -2.78
N ALA A 253 11.36 26.61 -1.70
CA ALA A 253 11.11 28.06 -1.73
C ALA A 253 12.38 28.84 -2.06
N THR A 254 13.53 28.39 -1.56
CA THR A 254 14.82 29.08 -1.79
C THR A 254 15.41 28.79 -3.17
N CYS A 255 15.22 27.59 -3.72
CA CYS A 255 15.73 27.26 -5.07
C CYS A 255 14.77 27.65 -6.20
N GLU A 256 13.48 27.85 -5.90
CA GLU A 256 12.39 28.01 -6.89
C GLU A 256 12.31 26.83 -7.89
N CYS A 257 12.80 25.65 -7.49
CA CYS A 257 12.98 24.48 -8.35
C CYS A 257 11.80 23.48 -8.29
N GLY A 258 10.66 23.93 -7.75
CA GLY A 258 9.44 23.14 -7.58
C GLY A 258 9.37 22.38 -6.25
N PRO A 259 8.26 21.66 -5.98
CA PRO A 259 8.01 21.05 -4.69
C PRO A 259 9.03 19.96 -4.33
N GLY A 260 9.46 19.91 -3.07
CA GLY A 260 10.42 18.91 -2.58
C GLY A 260 9.75 17.72 -1.89
N TYR A 261 10.50 16.63 -1.70
CA TYR A 261 10.11 15.51 -0.85
C TYR A 261 11.33 14.92 -0.14
N ASN A 262 11.25 14.76 1.18
CA ASN A 262 12.32 14.20 2.00
C ASN A 262 12.10 12.70 2.25
N ALA A 263 12.87 11.88 1.53
CA ALA A 263 12.86 10.42 1.60
C ALA A 263 14.03 9.85 2.43
N ALA A 264 14.82 10.69 3.10
CA ALA A 264 15.83 10.24 4.05
C ALA A 264 15.21 9.45 5.20
N PHE A 265 15.96 8.61 5.89
CA PHE A 265 15.43 7.81 7.00
C PHE A 265 16.47 7.55 8.07
N SER A 266 16.04 7.18 9.27
CA SER A 266 16.96 6.97 10.39
C SER A 266 17.91 5.80 10.13
N ALA A 267 19.18 5.94 10.54
CA ALA A 267 20.22 4.94 10.39
C ALA A 267 20.45 4.44 8.95
N ALA A 268 20.14 5.28 7.95
CA ALA A 268 20.48 5.00 6.56
C ALA A 268 22.01 4.97 6.37
N ASP A 269 22.46 4.10 5.49
CA ASP A 269 23.80 4.12 4.90
C ASP A 269 23.65 4.25 3.36
N PRO A 270 24.74 4.42 2.59
CA PRO A 270 24.65 4.55 1.13
C PRO A 270 23.98 3.36 0.43
N VAL A 271 24.14 2.14 0.95
CA VAL A 271 23.56 0.92 0.36
C VAL A 271 22.04 0.90 0.55
N LEU A 272 21.55 1.21 1.75
CA LEU A 272 20.11 1.29 1.99
C LEU A 272 19.51 2.52 1.32
N THR A 273 20.26 3.62 1.23
CA THR A 273 19.85 4.83 0.53
C THR A 273 19.65 4.57 -0.96
N SER A 274 20.53 3.81 -1.61
CA SER A 274 20.37 3.48 -3.03
C SER A 274 19.13 2.63 -3.29
N ILE A 275 18.83 1.70 -2.40
CA ILE A 275 17.60 0.89 -2.46
C ILE A 275 16.36 1.78 -2.30
N VAL A 276 16.31 2.65 -1.28
CA VAL A 276 15.17 3.56 -1.11
C VAL A 276 15.04 4.51 -2.29
N ALA A 277 16.16 5.02 -2.82
CA ALA A 277 16.18 5.88 -3.98
C ALA A 277 15.53 5.18 -5.18
N ASP A 278 15.95 3.96 -5.52
CA ASP A 278 15.37 3.20 -6.62
C ASP A 278 13.84 3.05 -6.44
N ARG A 279 13.37 2.62 -5.26
CA ARG A 279 11.94 2.44 -4.99
C ARG A 279 11.15 3.74 -5.10
N VAL A 280 11.70 4.85 -4.61
CA VAL A 280 11.04 6.17 -4.67
C VAL A 280 11.03 6.71 -6.10
N LEU A 281 12.09 6.50 -6.88
CA LEU A 281 12.19 6.91 -8.29
C LEU A 281 11.30 6.11 -9.24
N HIS A 282 10.73 4.98 -8.81
CA HIS A 282 9.64 4.33 -9.55
C HIS A 282 8.31 5.08 -9.46
N VAL A 283 8.15 5.92 -8.44
CA VAL A 283 6.90 6.66 -8.16
C VAL A 283 7.06 8.15 -8.45
N LEU A 284 8.25 8.69 -8.21
CA LEU A 284 8.58 10.10 -8.40
C LEU A 284 9.47 10.29 -9.63
N SER A 285 9.36 11.46 -10.25
CA SER A 285 10.24 11.88 -11.36
C SER A 285 10.88 13.22 -11.02
N PRO A 286 11.81 13.26 -10.04
CA PRO A 286 12.47 14.49 -9.64
C PRO A 286 13.41 14.98 -10.73
N ARG A 287 13.58 16.31 -10.84
CA ARG A 287 14.60 16.94 -11.69
C ARG A 287 15.96 17.03 -10.99
N ALA A 288 15.93 17.09 -9.66
CA ALA A 288 17.13 17.15 -8.85
C ALA A 288 17.02 16.30 -7.57
N VAL A 289 18.16 15.80 -7.11
CA VAL A 289 18.32 15.03 -5.88
C VAL A 289 19.38 15.70 -5.01
N VAL A 290 19.04 15.90 -3.74
CA VAL A 290 19.99 16.32 -2.71
C VAL A 290 20.31 15.11 -1.84
N ILE A 291 21.59 14.73 -1.76
CA ILE A 291 22.03 13.63 -0.89
C ILE A 291 22.81 14.22 0.27
N GLY A 292 22.23 14.22 1.46
CA GLY A 292 22.92 14.61 2.68
C GLY A 292 23.81 13.47 3.17
N VAL A 293 25.12 13.66 3.07
CA VAL A 293 26.13 12.67 3.41
C VAL A 293 26.68 12.97 4.80
N SER A 294 26.45 12.06 5.73
CA SER A 294 27.06 12.12 7.05
C SER A 294 28.49 11.60 7.02
N GLN A 295 29.33 12.07 7.94
CA GLN A 295 30.75 11.73 7.97
C GLN A 295 30.97 10.22 8.10
N TRP A 296 30.15 9.52 8.90
CA TRP A 296 30.22 8.06 9.08
C TRP A 296 29.68 7.24 7.90
N TRP A 297 29.01 7.85 6.90
CA TRP A 297 28.49 7.09 5.74
C TRP A 297 29.59 6.43 4.94
N LEU A 298 30.74 7.07 4.83
CA LEU A 298 31.83 6.59 4.00
C LEU A 298 32.72 5.55 4.72
N GLN A 299 32.38 5.18 5.97
CA GLN A 299 33.13 4.23 6.79
C GLN A 299 32.54 2.82 6.72
N ASP A 300 33.28 1.88 6.11
CA ASP A 300 32.89 0.47 5.99
C ASP A 300 32.98 -0.33 7.32
N ARG A 301 33.71 0.17 8.32
CA ARG A 301 33.92 -0.52 9.60
C ARG A 301 32.79 -0.33 10.62
N THR A 302 31.79 0.49 10.32
CA THR A 302 30.62 0.63 11.21
C THR A 302 29.66 -0.52 10.93
N GLU A 303 29.19 -1.19 11.99
CA GLU A 303 28.15 -2.21 11.87
C GLU A 303 26.94 -1.65 11.13
N GLN A 304 26.49 -2.36 10.09
CA GLN A 304 25.31 -1.97 9.35
C GLN A 304 24.07 -2.21 10.21
N ASN A 305 23.21 -1.19 10.29
CA ASN A 305 21.90 -1.34 10.92
C ASN A 305 20.95 -2.07 9.95
N PHE A 306 21.00 -3.40 9.97
CA PHE A 306 20.18 -4.24 9.11
C PHE A 306 18.68 -4.21 9.44
N GLY A 307 18.27 -3.57 10.55
CA GLY A 307 16.86 -3.40 10.89
C GLY A 307 16.07 -2.70 9.78
N ALA A 308 16.62 -1.60 9.23
CA ALA A 308 15.97 -0.87 8.15
C ALA A 308 15.99 -1.64 6.82
N ALA A 309 17.03 -2.45 6.56
CA ALA A 309 17.11 -3.31 5.37
C ALA A 309 15.96 -4.31 5.32
N ARG A 310 15.62 -4.92 6.46
CA ARG A 310 14.54 -5.91 6.59
C ARG A 310 13.16 -5.34 6.23
N ASP A 311 12.96 -4.03 6.37
CA ASP A 311 11.69 -3.38 6.11
C ASP A 311 11.45 -3.03 4.64
N ILE A 312 12.52 -2.94 3.83
CA ILE A 312 12.44 -2.40 2.45
C ILE A 312 12.94 -3.35 1.37
N VAL A 313 13.66 -4.41 1.76
CA VAL A 313 14.26 -5.36 0.83
C VAL A 313 13.57 -6.72 0.95
N PRO A 314 13.23 -7.37 -0.17
CA PRO A 314 12.74 -8.73 -0.13
C PRO A 314 13.83 -9.74 0.29
N PRO A 315 13.45 -10.96 0.66
CA PRO A 315 14.30 -11.86 1.47
C PRO A 315 15.45 -12.44 0.66
N TRP A 316 15.22 -12.65 -0.63
CA TRP A 316 16.21 -13.11 -1.58
C TRP A 316 17.28 -12.05 -1.88
N GLU A 317 16.97 -10.76 -1.70
CA GLU A 317 17.94 -9.65 -1.82
C GLU A 317 18.65 -9.37 -0.49
N LEU A 318 17.99 -9.58 0.66
CA LEU A 318 18.60 -9.54 1.99
C LEU A 318 19.84 -10.44 2.05
N GLY A 319 19.78 -11.64 1.43
CA GLY A 319 20.90 -12.56 1.30
C GLY A 319 22.19 -11.93 0.77
N ARG A 320 22.06 -10.99 -0.17
CA ARG A 320 23.19 -10.27 -0.79
C ARG A 320 23.71 -9.13 0.07
N LEU A 321 22.85 -8.55 0.90
CA LEU A 321 23.17 -7.38 1.72
C LEU A 321 23.72 -7.75 3.09
N ILE A 322 23.14 -8.77 3.73
CA ILE A 322 23.33 -9.07 5.16
C ILE A 322 23.88 -10.49 5.41
N GLY A 323 24.06 -11.30 4.35
CA GLY A 323 24.42 -12.72 4.44
C GLY A 323 23.21 -13.64 4.60
N VAL A 324 23.41 -14.89 5.05
CA VAL A 324 22.34 -15.91 5.13
C VAL A 324 21.22 -15.44 6.05
N PRO A 325 20.01 -15.16 5.53
CA PRO A 325 18.89 -14.70 6.34
C PRO A 325 18.38 -15.83 7.24
N GLU A 326 17.92 -15.51 8.45
CA GLU A 326 17.28 -16.48 9.33
C GLU A 326 16.00 -17.06 8.67
N VAL A 327 15.67 -18.33 8.95
CA VAL A 327 14.46 -18.98 8.38
C VAL A 327 13.20 -18.21 8.73
N ARG A 328 13.13 -17.65 9.95
CA ARG A 328 12.03 -16.78 10.39
C ARG A 328 11.94 -15.51 9.55
N ASP A 329 13.08 -14.90 9.24
CA ASP A 329 13.15 -13.72 8.38
C ASP A 329 12.61 -14.09 7.01
N VAL A 330 13.12 -15.15 6.36
CA VAL A 330 12.64 -15.64 5.05
C VAL A 330 11.13 -15.90 5.03
N LEU A 331 10.59 -16.57 6.06
CA LEU A 331 9.16 -16.89 6.12
C LEU A 331 8.30 -15.62 6.28
N SER A 332 8.61 -14.78 7.27
CA SER A 332 7.82 -13.58 7.56
C SER A 332 7.79 -12.61 6.38
N SER A 333 8.92 -12.49 5.70
CA SER A 333 9.09 -11.59 4.57
C SER A 333 8.58 -12.18 3.26
N THR A 334 8.59 -13.50 3.06
CA THR A 334 7.85 -14.16 1.96
C THR A 334 6.34 -13.96 2.12
N ILE A 335 5.82 -14.09 3.35
CA ILE A 335 4.42 -13.80 3.65
C ILE A 335 4.12 -12.31 3.40
N ALA A 336 4.99 -11.40 3.86
CA ALA A 336 4.85 -9.97 3.59
C ALA A 336 4.97 -9.62 2.10
N ALA A 337 5.77 -10.36 1.33
CA ALA A 337 5.91 -10.21 -0.12
C ALA A 337 4.58 -10.52 -0.82
N ALA A 338 3.93 -11.61 -0.41
CA ALA A 338 2.67 -12.08 -0.99
C ALA A 338 1.41 -11.39 -0.42
N TRP A 339 1.46 -10.85 0.79
CA TRP A 339 0.29 -10.33 1.51
C TRP A 339 0.58 -8.95 2.12
N ARG A 340 0.08 -7.88 1.47
CA ARG A 340 0.26 -6.48 1.87
C ARG A 340 -0.38 -6.17 3.23
N VAL A 341 -1.51 -6.79 3.57
CA VAL A 341 -2.14 -6.69 4.90
C VAL A 341 -1.18 -7.12 5.99
N TYR A 342 -0.45 -8.23 5.76
CA TYR A 342 0.57 -8.67 6.71
C TYR A 342 1.78 -7.74 6.71
N ARG A 343 2.21 -7.25 5.53
CA ARG A 343 3.32 -6.30 5.39
C ARG A 343 3.09 -5.01 6.17
N TYR A 344 1.91 -4.40 6.02
CA TYR A 344 1.55 -3.11 6.62
C TYR A 344 0.70 -3.26 7.88
N ARG A 345 0.80 -4.39 8.58
CA ARG A 345 -0.04 -4.70 9.75
C ARG A 345 0.07 -3.68 10.88
N SER A 346 1.25 -3.08 11.09
CA SER A 346 1.46 -2.01 12.08
C SER A 346 0.70 -0.75 11.69
N GLU A 347 0.89 -0.29 10.45
CA GLU A 347 0.25 0.90 9.89
C GLU A 347 -1.26 0.73 9.83
N LEU A 348 -1.74 -0.48 9.49
CA LEU A 348 -3.16 -0.83 9.52
C LEU A 348 -3.73 -0.77 10.94
N ARG A 349 -3.03 -1.34 11.94
CA ARG A 349 -3.48 -1.25 13.35
C ARG A 349 -3.57 0.20 13.82
N THR A 350 -2.60 1.03 13.46
CA THR A 350 -2.59 2.46 13.80
C THR A 350 -3.68 3.23 13.06
N THR A 351 -3.90 2.94 11.77
CA THR A 351 -4.96 3.58 10.96
C THR A 351 -6.36 3.21 11.44
N LEU A 352 -6.57 1.97 11.84
CA LEU A 352 -7.84 1.46 12.36
C LEU A 352 -8.08 1.81 13.83
N GLY A 353 -7.17 2.54 14.50
CA GLY A 353 -7.30 2.89 15.91
C GLY A 353 -7.13 1.71 16.88
N LEU A 354 -6.58 0.59 16.40
CA LEU A 354 -6.35 -0.64 17.17
C LEU A 354 -5.00 -0.64 17.91
N ALA A 355 -4.14 0.34 17.64
CA ALA A 355 -2.95 0.62 18.42
C ALA A 355 -3.13 1.93 19.18
N ARG A 356 -2.64 2.01 20.42
CA ARG A 356 -2.52 3.30 21.11
C ARG A 356 -1.63 4.19 20.24
N PRO A 357 -2.07 5.41 19.87
CA PRO A 357 -1.17 6.34 19.21
C PRO A 357 0.05 6.49 20.12
N LEU A 358 1.25 6.33 19.56
CA LEU A 358 2.45 6.75 20.27
C LEU A 358 2.24 8.23 20.69
N PRO A 359 2.74 8.66 21.85
CA PRO A 359 2.67 10.05 22.29
C PRO A 359 3.60 10.95 21.44
N SER A 360 3.50 10.85 20.12
CA SER A 360 3.99 11.78 19.12
C SER A 360 2.80 12.61 18.65
N GLU A 361 2.30 13.46 19.54
CA GLU A 361 1.39 14.55 19.20
C GLU A 361 1.92 15.28 17.95
N SER A 362 1.05 15.46 16.96
CA SER A 362 1.16 16.47 15.89
C SER A 362 2.52 16.56 15.19
N VAL A 363 3.12 15.43 14.81
CA VAL A 363 4.30 15.50 13.94
C VAL A 363 3.87 15.95 12.55
N ASP A 364 4.02 17.25 12.31
CA ASP A 364 3.81 17.92 11.03
C ASP A 364 4.79 17.37 9.98
N HIS A 365 4.42 16.27 9.33
CA HIS A 365 5.21 15.62 8.28
C HIS A 365 5.13 16.43 6.98
N ARG A 366 5.71 17.63 6.96
CA ARG A 366 5.80 18.49 5.78
C ARG A 366 6.61 17.78 4.69
N ARG A 367 5.93 17.01 3.82
CA ARG A 367 6.57 16.31 2.69
C ARG A 367 7.73 15.40 3.12
N GLY A 368 7.54 14.67 4.22
CA GLY A 368 8.54 13.76 4.76
C GLY A 368 9.55 14.41 5.70
N TYR A 369 9.56 15.73 5.88
CA TYR A 369 10.38 16.35 6.92
C TYR A 369 9.90 16.01 8.33
N LEU A 370 10.83 15.93 9.28
CA LEU A 370 10.53 15.75 10.69
C LEU A 370 11.05 16.92 11.52
N ALA A 371 10.17 17.89 11.77
CA ALA A 371 10.42 18.89 12.80
C ALA A 371 10.32 18.20 14.17
N ARG A 372 11.45 18.05 14.89
CA ARG A 372 11.39 17.68 16.31
C ARG A 372 11.50 18.96 17.14
N PRO A 373 10.43 19.38 17.84
CA PRO A 373 10.45 20.59 18.66
C PRO A 373 11.24 20.39 19.96
N TYR A 374 11.50 19.15 20.37
CA TYR A 374 12.16 18.86 21.65
C TYR A 374 13.69 19.03 21.54
N GLU A 375 14.21 20.03 22.25
CA GLU A 375 15.63 20.15 22.57
C GLU A 375 16.00 19.08 23.59
N MET A 376 16.82 18.10 23.21
CA MET A 376 17.46 17.28 24.23
C MET A 376 18.37 18.19 25.04
N ARG A 377 18.10 18.30 26.34
CA ARG A 377 18.78 19.21 27.30
C ARG A 377 20.28 19.28 27.02
N THR A 378 20.69 20.38 26.39
CA THR A 378 22.05 20.80 26.06
C THR A 378 22.79 21.27 27.31
N ALA A 379 22.84 20.44 28.36
CA ALA A 379 23.86 20.66 29.37
C ALA A 379 25.21 20.50 28.67
N GLU A 380 26.05 21.53 28.72
CA GLU A 380 27.35 21.59 28.03
C GLU A 380 28.22 20.34 28.32
N ALA A 381 28.15 19.83 29.55
CA ALA A 381 28.81 18.58 29.96
C ALA A 381 28.33 17.32 29.21
N THR A 382 27.07 17.27 28.76
CA THR A 382 26.52 16.18 27.95
C THR A 382 27.05 16.25 26.52
N VAL A 383 27.08 17.45 25.93
CA VAL A 383 27.61 17.69 24.57
C VAL A 383 29.08 17.30 24.47
N GLU A 384 29.88 17.65 25.48
CA GLU A 384 31.30 17.31 25.55
C GLU A 384 31.54 15.80 25.66
N ARG A 385 30.77 15.11 26.51
CA ARG A 385 30.82 13.65 26.65
C ARG A 385 30.42 12.95 25.36
N ASP A 386 29.32 13.39 24.74
CA ASP A 386 28.82 12.81 23.51
C ASP A 386 29.81 13.06 22.36
N ALA A 387 30.41 14.24 22.27
CA ALA A 387 31.43 14.55 21.27
C ALA A 387 32.67 13.63 21.39
N ALA A 388 33.13 13.34 22.62
CA ALA A 388 34.22 12.41 22.85
C ALA A 388 33.84 10.96 22.46
N PHE A 389 32.61 10.56 22.79
CA PHE A 389 32.07 9.25 22.42
C PHE A 389 31.98 9.09 20.89
N LEU A 390 31.46 10.11 20.19
CA LEU A 390 31.33 10.09 18.73
C LEU A 390 32.68 10.03 18.01
N LYS A 391 33.69 10.77 18.49
CA LYS A 391 35.05 10.66 17.93
C LYS A 391 35.55 9.22 17.96
N THR A 392 35.32 8.53 19.07
CA THR A 392 35.76 7.14 19.26
C THR A 392 34.97 6.18 18.38
N LEU A 393 33.65 6.37 18.28
CA LEU A 393 32.76 5.44 17.57
C LEU A 393 32.79 5.60 16.05
N TRP A 394 32.86 6.85 15.55
CA TRP A 394 32.62 7.18 14.13
C TRP A 394 33.83 7.73 13.39
N PHE A 395 34.86 8.22 14.10
CA PHE A 395 36.02 8.85 13.46
C PHE A 395 37.33 8.07 13.66
N THR A 396 37.39 7.12 14.60
CA THR A 396 38.57 6.26 14.81
C THR A 396 38.21 4.80 14.52
N PRO A 397 38.73 4.13 13.47
CA PRO A 397 39.66 4.57 12.42
C PRO A 397 38.94 4.92 11.11
N TYR A 398 38.65 6.20 10.87
CA TYR A 398 37.99 6.67 9.65
C TYR A 398 38.73 6.26 8.36
N ALA A 399 38.00 5.66 7.41
CA ALA A 399 38.50 5.24 6.10
C ALA A 399 37.41 5.43 5.04
N VAL A 400 37.78 5.94 3.87
CA VAL A 400 36.84 6.38 2.81
C VAL A 400 36.79 5.44 1.60
N VAL A 401 37.43 4.29 1.70
CA VAL A 401 37.47 3.29 0.63
C VAL A 401 36.69 2.08 1.10
N GLY A 402 35.80 1.59 0.26
CA GLY A 402 34.98 0.44 0.60
C GLY A 402 33.65 0.35 -0.14
N ARG A 403 32.84 -0.62 0.29
CA ARG A 403 31.51 -0.95 -0.22
C ARG A 403 30.56 0.24 -0.17
N ARG A 404 30.59 1.05 0.89
CA ARG A 404 29.67 2.19 1.04
C ARG A 404 29.99 3.33 0.07
N SER A 405 31.26 3.64 -0.13
CA SER A 405 31.68 4.61 -1.16
C SER A 405 31.34 4.12 -2.57
N ALA A 406 31.54 2.83 -2.84
CA ALA A 406 31.15 2.22 -4.12
C ALA A 406 29.63 2.28 -4.35
N ALA A 407 28.82 1.98 -3.33
CA ALA A 407 27.36 2.06 -3.42
C ALA A 407 26.84 3.50 -3.62
N LEU A 408 27.52 4.49 -3.01
CA LEU A 408 27.20 5.89 -3.29
C LEU A 408 27.54 6.26 -4.73
N LEU A 409 28.71 5.84 -5.24
CA LEU A 409 29.10 6.10 -6.62
C LEU A 409 28.12 5.47 -7.63
N GLU A 410 27.73 4.21 -7.42
CA GLU A 410 26.72 3.52 -8.24
C GLU A 410 25.37 4.26 -8.23
N LEU A 411 24.95 4.78 -7.07
CA LEU A 411 23.75 5.61 -6.97
C LEU A 411 23.89 6.91 -7.78
N LEU A 412 25.06 7.57 -7.74
CA LEU A 412 25.31 8.79 -8.49
C LEU A 412 25.27 8.54 -10.00
N GLU A 413 25.95 7.49 -10.47
CA GLU A 413 25.91 7.05 -11.86
C GLU A 413 24.47 6.76 -12.31
N HIS A 414 23.71 6.03 -11.50
CA HIS A 414 22.30 5.74 -11.81
C HIS A 414 21.42 6.98 -11.93
N LEU A 415 21.63 7.98 -11.06
CA LEU A 415 20.93 9.26 -11.13
C LEU A 415 21.35 10.08 -12.35
N HIS A 416 22.65 10.07 -12.68
CA HIS A 416 23.19 10.73 -13.85
C HIS A 416 22.61 10.15 -15.15
N ASP A 417 22.53 8.82 -15.27
CA ASP A 417 21.95 8.12 -16.43
C ASP A 417 20.49 8.52 -16.67
N ARG A 418 19.74 8.75 -15.59
CA ARG A 418 18.36 9.27 -15.63
C ARG A 418 18.27 10.78 -15.90
N GLN A 419 19.40 11.44 -16.16
CA GLN A 419 19.52 12.89 -16.33
C GLN A 419 19.03 13.69 -15.11
N ILE A 420 19.11 13.10 -13.91
CA ILE A 420 18.74 13.76 -12.66
C ILE A 420 19.97 14.50 -12.12
N ARG A 421 19.80 15.77 -11.77
CA ARG A 421 20.89 16.57 -11.20
C ARG A 421 21.11 16.20 -9.75
N VAL A 422 22.36 16.04 -9.34
CA VAL A 422 22.69 15.65 -7.96
C VAL A 422 23.53 16.71 -7.26
N LEU A 423 23.14 17.05 -6.03
CA LEU A 423 23.92 17.85 -5.09
C LEU A 423 24.25 16.99 -3.87
N LEU A 424 25.52 16.64 -3.70
CA LEU A 424 26.04 16.07 -2.47
C LEU A 424 26.25 17.17 -1.43
N VAL A 425 25.70 16.97 -0.23
CA VAL A 425 25.82 17.93 0.88
C VAL A 425 26.52 17.27 2.06
N GLY A 426 27.71 17.76 2.41
CA GLY A 426 28.37 17.39 3.65
C GLY A 426 27.67 18.07 4.82
N LEU A 427 27.01 17.31 5.69
CA LEU A 427 26.14 17.91 6.72
C LEU A 427 26.96 18.54 7.87
N PRO A 428 26.54 19.69 8.42
CA PRO A 428 27.29 20.44 9.43
C PRO A 428 27.33 19.70 10.78
N LEU A 429 28.45 19.80 11.48
CA LEU A 429 28.66 19.22 12.81
C LEU A 429 28.67 20.28 13.89
N HIS A 430 28.28 19.87 15.11
CA HIS A 430 28.38 20.74 16.26
C HIS A 430 29.85 21.20 16.45
N PRO A 431 30.12 22.50 16.75
CA PRO A 431 31.48 23.02 16.89
C PRO A 431 32.37 22.22 17.85
N ALA A 432 31.80 21.72 18.95
CA ALA A 432 32.48 20.85 19.91
C ALA A 432 33.00 19.53 19.29
N VAL A 433 32.30 18.96 18.32
CA VAL A 433 32.78 17.77 17.58
C VAL A 433 33.79 18.21 16.53
N ARG A 434 33.46 19.24 15.73
CA ARG A 434 34.31 19.76 14.64
C ARG A 434 35.73 20.05 15.10
N GLY A 435 35.89 20.74 16.23
CA GLY A 435 37.21 21.08 16.78
C GLY A 435 38.06 19.87 17.21
N ARG A 436 37.46 18.68 17.34
CA ARG A 436 38.14 17.45 17.80
C ARG A 436 38.57 16.51 16.69
N VAL A 437 38.01 16.66 15.49
CA VAL A 437 38.25 15.77 14.34
C VAL A 437 38.61 16.53 13.05
N PRO A 438 39.49 17.56 13.09
CA PRO A 438 39.77 18.39 11.92
C PRO A 438 40.42 17.60 10.77
N VAL A 439 41.25 16.61 11.09
CA VAL A 439 41.94 15.77 10.08
C VAL A 439 40.94 14.85 9.38
N GLU A 440 40.02 14.27 10.12
CA GLU A 440 38.99 13.38 9.58
C GLU A 440 37.98 14.16 8.74
N LEU A 441 37.65 15.40 9.12
CA LEU A 441 36.81 16.27 8.31
C LEU A 441 37.46 16.69 7.00
N ALA A 442 38.75 17.03 7.01
CA ALA A 442 39.49 17.28 5.77
C ALA A 442 39.45 16.06 4.84
N ARG A 443 39.71 14.86 5.38
CA ARG A 443 39.62 13.60 4.61
C ARG A 443 38.22 13.32 4.07
N PHE A 444 37.18 13.62 4.86
CA PHE A 444 35.80 13.50 4.44
C PHE A 444 35.48 14.47 3.29
N GLY A 445 35.89 15.73 3.40
CA GLY A 445 35.71 16.74 2.36
C GLY A 445 36.40 16.35 1.04
N ASP A 446 37.67 15.96 1.11
CA ASP A 446 38.44 15.47 -0.06
C ASP A 446 37.73 14.29 -0.76
N ALA A 447 37.22 13.36 0.04
CA ALA A 447 36.48 12.22 -0.46
C ALA A 447 35.14 12.59 -1.09
N LEU A 448 34.40 13.53 -0.49
CA LEU A 448 33.11 13.97 -0.99
C LEU A 448 33.28 14.68 -2.34
N VAL A 449 34.31 15.51 -2.48
CA VAL A 449 34.70 16.15 -3.75
C VAL A 449 35.07 15.11 -4.80
N ARG A 450 35.88 14.11 -4.42
CA ARG A 450 36.25 13.02 -5.34
C ARG A 450 35.03 12.24 -5.83
N LEU A 451 34.17 11.79 -4.92
CA LEU A 451 32.95 11.05 -5.25
C LEU A 451 31.99 11.88 -6.10
N ALA A 452 31.85 13.17 -5.82
CA ALA A 452 31.05 14.07 -6.65
C ALA A 452 31.61 14.19 -8.07
N THR A 453 32.93 14.33 -8.19
CA THR A 453 33.60 14.44 -9.49
C THR A 453 33.45 13.16 -10.31
N GLU A 454 33.72 12.01 -9.69
CA GLU A 454 33.59 10.68 -10.32
C GLU A 454 32.13 10.39 -10.70
N GLY A 455 31.17 10.71 -9.84
CA GLY A 455 29.74 10.48 -10.06
C GLY A 455 29.01 11.61 -10.81
N HIS A 456 29.73 12.54 -11.44
CA HIS A 456 29.16 13.68 -12.19
C HIS A 456 28.12 14.51 -11.40
N ALA A 457 28.35 14.68 -10.10
CA ALA A 457 27.51 15.43 -9.18
C ALA A 457 28.14 16.76 -8.76
N SER A 458 27.30 17.71 -8.32
CA SER A 458 27.76 18.90 -7.61
C SER A 458 27.98 18.59 -6.14
N VAL A 459 28.86 19.36 -5.48
CA VAL A 459 29.16 19.20 -4.05
C VAL A 459 29.07 20.54 -3.32
N ASP A 460 28.63 20.46 -2.07
CA ASP A 460 28.64 21.52 -1.07
C ASP A 460 28.97 20.93 0.31
N ASP A 461 30.21 21.07 0.74
CA ASP A 461 30.66 20.51 2.03
C ASP A 461 30.51 21.55 3.14
N LEU A 462 29.44 21.41 3.92
CA LEU A 462 29.13 22.24 5.07
C LEU A 462 29.60 21.59 6.39
N SER A 463 30.33 20.46 6.32
CA SER A 463 30.76 19.73 7.52
C SER A 463 31.71 20.53 8.41
N ALA A 464 32.50 21.41 7.81
CA ALA A 464 33.44 22.30 8.47
C ALA A 464 32.95 23.76 8.55
N ASP A 465 31.71 24.07 8.16
CA ASP A 465 31.22 25.45 8.07
C ASP A 465 31.07 26.12 9.44
N ASP A 466 31.91 27.12 9.70
CA ASP A 466 31.90 27.92 10.93
C ASP A 466 30.66 28.78 11.11
N SER A 467 29.81 28.92 10.10
CA SER A 467 28.56 29.66 10.19
C SER A 467 27.57 29.02 11.17
N PHE A 468 27.63 27.70 11.42
CA PHE A 468 26.74 27.01 12.35
C PHE A 468 27.22 27.11 13.80
N ALA A 469 26.42 27.77 14.63
CA ALA A 469 26.70 28.00 16.05
C ALA A 469 26.11 26.87 16.92
N PRO A 470 26.52 26.72 18.19
CA PRO A 470 26.00 25.67 19.07
C PRO A 470 24.46 25.63 19.18
N HIS A 471 23.78 26.78 19.16
CA HIS A 471 22.31 26.86 19.23
C HIS A 471 21.59 26.41 17.93
N ASP A 472 22.32 26.26 16.83
CA ASP A 472 21.79 25.67 15.60
C ASP A 472 21.60 24.13 15.74
N PHE A 473 22.03 23.54 16.84
CA PHE A 473 22.01 22.11 17.09
C PHE A 473 21.16 21.75 18.32
N ARG A 474 20.45 20.62 18.24
CA ARG A 474 19.71 20.05 19.39
C ARG A 474 20.50 18.96 20.11
N ASP A 475 21.48 18.39 19.42
CA ASP A 475 22.44 17.41 19.93
C ASP A 475 23.74 17.55 19.11
N VAL A 476 24.74 16.72 19.38
CA VAL A 476 26.06 16.82 18.74
C VAL A 476 26.06 16.70 17.20
N VAL A 477 24.99 16.20 16.57
CA VAL A 477 24.94 15.97 15.11
C VAL A 477 23.64 16.38 14.42
N HIS A 478 22.54 16.53 15.14
CA HIS A 478 21.26 16.95 14.59
C HIS A 478 20.99 18.43 14.87
N LEU A 479 20.46 19.09 13.85
CA LEU A 479 20.11 20.49 13.91
C LEU A 479 18.83 20.72 14.75
N SER A 480 18.76 21.89 15.36
CA SER A 480 17.52 22.47 15.87
C SER A 480 16.62 22.88 14.69
N VAL A 481 15.38 23.30 14.95
CA VAL A 481 14.48 23.78 13.88
C VAL A 481 15.08 24.99 13.16
N ALA A 482 15.66 25.93 13.90
CA ALA A 482 16.33 27.11 13.34
C ALA A 482 17.58 26.73 12.52
N GLY A 483 18.40 25.81 13.03
CA GLY A 483 19.57 25.30 12.30
C GLY A 483 19.18 24.56 11.02
N ALA A 484 18.11 23.76 11.05
CA ALA A 484 17.58 23.06 9.88
C ALA A 484 17.06 24.03 8.82
N GLU A 485 16.37 25.10 9.22
CA GLU A 485 15.91 26.15 8.31
C GLU A 485 17.09 26.90 7.67
N LYS A 486 18.12 27.20 8.45
CA LYS A 486 19.38 27.80 7.98
C LYS A 486 20.10 26.91 6.96
N LEU A 487 20.29 25.63 7.27
CA LEU A 487 20.86 24.65 6.34
C LEU A 487 20.03 24.54 5.06
N SER A 488 18.71 24.49 5.19
CA SER A 488 17.79 24.38 4.06
C SER A 488 17.88 25.58 3.11
N ARG A 489 18.06 26.79 3.63
CA ARG A 489 18.32 27.99 2.81
C ARG A 489 19.66 27.91 2.06
N GLN A 490 20.74 27.53 2.73
CA GLN A 490 22.06 27.40 2.09
C GLN A 490 22.01 26.36 0.96
N VAL A 491 21.45 25.18 1.25
CA VAL A 491 21.29 24.09 0.26
C VAL A 491 20.38 24.53 -0.88
N GLY A 492 19.28 25.25 -0.61
CA GLY A 492 18.40 25.76 -1.65
C GLY A 492 19.08 26.79 -2.56
N ALA A 493 19.90 27.69 -2.01
CA ALA A 493 20.68 28.63 -2.80
C ALA A 493 21.69 27.91 -3.70
N ARG A 494 22.40 26.89 -3.17
CA ARG A 494 23.32 26.09 -3.96
C ARG A 494 22.61 25.28 -5.04
N LEU A 495 21.51 24.63 -4.68
CA LEU A 495 20.71 23.83 -5.62
C LEU A 495 20.15 24.67 -6.76
N ARG A 496 19.76 25.93 -6.49
CA ARG A 496 19.38 26.91 -7.53
C ARG A 496 20.44 26.98 -8.61
N THR A 497 21.71 27.17 -8.24
CA THR A 497 22.84 27.27 -9.18
C THR A 497 23.02 26.00 -10.02
N VAL A 498 22.84 24.83 -9.40
CA VAL A 498 22.98 23.53 -10.06
C VAL A 498 21.87 23.32 -11.10
N VAL A 499 20.63 23.68 -10.76
CA VAL A 499 19.48 23.53 -11.65
C VAL A 499 19.53 24.55 -12.79
N THR A 500 19.83 25.82 -12.50
CA THR A 500 19.86 26.87 -13.54
C THR A 500 20.99 26.69 -14.55
N ALA A 501 22.17 26.24 -14.10
CA ALA A 501 23.29 25.99 -15.00
C ALA A 501 22.99 24.88 -16.01
N ALA A 502 22.18 23.90 -15.62
CA ALA A 502 21.74 22.83 -16.51
C ALA A 502 20.68 23.28 -17.50
N ASP A 503 19.71 24.08 -17.05
CA ASP A 503 18.63 24.58 -17.92
C ASP A 503 19.17 25.54 -19.01
N ALA A 504 20.32 26.18 -18.78
CA ALA A 504 20.97 27.02 -19.79
C ALA A 504 21.74 26.24 -20.89
N LEU A 505 21.97 24.93 -20.69
CA LEU A 505 22.67 24.06 -21.65
C LEU A 505 21.71 23.28 -22.56
N GLN A 506 20.40 23.31 -22.27
CA GLN A 506 19.33 22.71 -23.08
C GLN A 506 18.70 23.78 -23.97
#